data_AF-A0A2N0DEB1-F1
#
_entry.id   AF-A0A2N0DEB1-F1
#
_cell.length_a   1.000
_cell.length_b   1.000
_cell.length_c   1.000
_cell.angle_alpha   90.00
_cell.angle_beta   90.00
_cell.angle_gamma   90.00
#
_symmetry.space_group_name_H-M   'P 1'
#
loop_
_entity.id
_entity.type
_entity.pdbx_description
1 polymer ?
#
loop_
_entity_poly.entity_id
_entity_poly.type
_entity_poly.pdbx_seq_one_letter_code
_entity_poly.pdbx_strand_id
1 'polypeptide(L)'
;MKEIEHELADALRQQLERIPSLEVESMSKDWEVSISRNMALARPDILARVKMADRKVTLVCEVKEPAYPRQVRSAIDQLLLI
;
A
#
# COMPACT_ATOMS: atom_id res chain seq x y z
N MET A 1 -8.83 -1.25 -13.86
CA MET A 1 -8.48 -1.53 -12.45
C MET A 1 -6.98 -1.73 -12.28
N LYS A 2 -6.38 -2.80 -12.85
CA LYS A 2 -4.93 -2.97 -12.78
C LYS A 2 -4.12 -1.77 -13.27
N GLU A 3 -4.55 -1.10 -14.35
CA GLU A 3 -3.86 0.07 -14.87
C GLU A 3 -3.80 1.25 -13.88
N ILE A 4 -4.89 1.53 -13.14
CA ILE A 4 -4.90 2.60 -12.13
C ILE A 4 -4.06 2.25 -10.90
N GLU A 5 -3.98 0.97 -10.53
CA GLU A 5 -3.06 0.48 -9.50
C GLU A 5 -1.60 0.68 -9.93
N HIS A 6 -1.30 0.43 -11.20
CA HIS A 6 0.04 0.62 -11.75
C HIS A 6 0.45 2.08 -11.78
N GLU A 7 -0.43 2.96 -12.28
CA GLU A 7 -0.24 4.41 -12.30
C GLU A 7 -0.09 4.98 -10.89
N LEU A 8 -0.94 4.54 -9.94
CA LEU A 8 -0.85 4.98 -8.56
C LEU A 8 0.44 4.50 -7.89
N ALA A 9 0.90 3.28 -8.17
CA ALA A 9 2.17 2.78 -7.65
C ALA A 9 3.35 3.60 -8.17
N ASP A 10 3.34 3.99 -9.44
CA ASP A 10 4.39 4.83 -10.02
C ASP A 10 4.35 6.26 -9.44
N ALA A 11 3.14 6.82 -9.26
CA ALA A 11 2.98 8.12 -8.59
C ALA A 11 3.44 8.07 -7.13
N LEU A 12 3.08 7.01 -6.40
CA LEU A 12 3.51 6.78 -5.02
C LEU A 12 5.03 6.68 -4.93
N ARG A 13 5.67 5.94 -5.84
CA ARG A 13 7.13 5.85 -5.93
C ARG A 13 7.78 7.22 -6.09
N GLN A 14 7.30 8.01 -7.05
CA GLN A 14 7.82 9.35 -7.30
C GLN A 14 7.69 10.27 -6.09
N GLN A 15 6.61 10.17 -5.31
CA GLN A 15 6.47 10.96 -4.08
C GLN A 15 7.39 10.47 -2.96
N LEU A 16 7.56 9.15 -2.80
CA LEU A 16 8.44 8.60 -1.78
C LEU A 16 9.91 8.94 -2.05
N GLU A 17 10.35 8.82 -3.30
CA GLU A 17 11.73 9.16 -3.72
C GLU A 17 12.07 10.65 -3.54
N ARG A 18 11.06 11.52 -3.41
CA ARG A 18 11.26 12.95 -3.12
C ARG A 18 11.56 13.25 -1.65
N ILE A 19 11.35 12.29 -0.75
CA ILE A 19 11.56 12.47 0.69
C ILE A 19 13.02 12.09 1.03
N PRO A 20 13.91 13.05 1.36
CA PRO A 20 15.35 12.78 1.46
C PRO A 20 15.73 11.78 2.56
N SER A 21 14.92 11.65 3.60
CA SER A 21 15.14 10.74 4.73
C SER A 21 14.57 9.34 4.52
N LEU A 22 13.98 9.07 3.35
CA LEU A 22 13.26 7.85 3.04
C LEU A 22 13.90 7.15 1.85
N GLU A 23 14.22 5.87 2.05
CA GLU A 23 14.74 4.98 1.01
C GLU A 23 13.65 3.95 0.64
N VAL A 24 13.33 3.82 -0.65
CA VAL A 24 12.40 2.81 -1.13
C VAL A 24 13.15 1.50 -1.38
N GLU A 25 13.03 0.54 -0.46
CA GLU A 25 13.69 -0.78 -0.57
C GLU A 25 13.02 -1.66 -1.63
N SER A 26 11.69 -1.67 -1.66
CA SER A 26 10.94 -2.43 -2.67
C SER A 26 9.53 -1.90 -2.86
N MET A 27 8.95 -2.16 -4.03
CA MET A 27 7.55 -1.88 -4.32
C MET A 27 6.99 -2.99 -5.22
N SER A 28 5.91 -3.61 -4.78
CA SER A 28 5.27 -4.74 -5.44
C SER A 28 3.82 -4.40 -5.75
N LYS A 29 3.43 -4.65 -7.02
CA LYS A 29 2.10 -4.40 -7.57
C LYS A 29 1.27 -5.70 -7.72
N ASP A 30 1.93 -6.87 -7.66
CA ASP A 30 1.31 -8.19 -7.66
C ASP A 30 1.99 -9.04 -6.58
N TRP A 31 1.34 -9.19 -5.43
CA TRP A 31 1.86 -9.98 -4.32
C TRP A 31 1.34 -11.42 -4.40
N GLU A 32 2.12 -12.31 -5.02
CA GLU A 32 2.08 -13.74 -4.72
C GLU A 32 3.12 -14.03 -3.62
N VAL A 33 2.77 -13.80 -2.36
CA VAL A 33 3.52 -14.43 -1.28
C VAL A 33 2.70 -15.54 -0.68
N SER A 34 3.37 -16.69 -0.60
CA SER A 34 3.06 -17.90 0.13
C SER A 34 2.78 -17.61 1.61
N ILE A 35 1.66 -16.96 1.90
CA ILE A 35 1.13 -16.88 3.25
C ILE A 35 0.26 -18.13 3.44
N SER A 36 0.60 -18.89 4.47
CA SER A 36 -0.03 -20.14 4.89
C SER A 36 -1.56 -20.08 4.81
N ARG A 37 -2.16 -21.20 4.35
CA ARG A 37 -3.60 -21.39 4.01
C ARG A 37 -4.64 -21.02 5.09
N ASN A 38 -4.23 -20.53 6.25
CA ASN A 38 -5.10 -20.22 7.39
C ASN A 38 -5.33 -18.73 7.66
N MET A 39 -4.69 -17.83 6.90
CA MET A 39 -5.09 -16.43 6.87
C MET A 39 -5.45 -16.05 5.44
N ALA A 40 -6.74 -15.92 5.16
CA ALA A 40 -7.25 -15.16 4.02
C ALA A 40 -6.97 -13.66 4.30
N LEU A 41 -5.69 -13.30 4.40
CA LEU A 41 -5.26 -11.92 4.52
C LEU A 41 -5.52 -11.24 3.17
N ALA A 42 -6.27 -10.15 3.23
CA ALA A 42 -6.55 -9.27 2.11
C ALA A 42 -5.29 -9.05 1.28
N ARG A 43 -5.40 -9.23 -0.05
CA ARG A 43 -4.31 -8.96 -0.98
C ARG A 43 -4.29 -7.45 -1.21
N PRO A 44 -3.26 -6.73 -0.72
CA PRO A 44 -3.19 -5.30 -0.96
C PRO A 44 -2.86 -5.02 -2.42
N ASP A 45 -3.45 -3.97 -2.96
CA ASP A 45 -3.22 -3.55 -4.35
C ASP A 45 -1.79 -3.06 -4.57
N ILE A 46 -1.20 -2.37 -3.57
CA ILE A 46 0.20 -1.91 -3.62
C ILE A 46 0.87 -2.13 -2.26
N LEU A 47 2.07 -2.72 -2.27
CA LEU A 47 2.91 -2.86 -1.10
C LEU A 47 4.26 -2.17 -1.34
N ALA A 48 4.67 -1.26 -0.46
CA ALA A 48 5.99 -0.64 -0.52
C ALA A 48 6.75 -0.84 0.78
N ARG A 49 8.00 -1.31 0.70
CA ARG A 49 8.91 -1.33 1.84
C ARG A 49 9.79 -0.10 1.75
N VAL A 50 9.80 0.67 2.81
CA VAL A 50 10.59 1.88 2.92
C VAL A 50 11.41 1.84 4.20
N LYS A 51 12.60 2.43 4.14
CA LYS A 51 13.46 2.62 5.29
C LYS A 51 13.52 4.11 5.59
N MET A 52 13.30 4.47 6.85
CA MET A 52 13.42 5.84 7.34
C MET A 52 14.30 5.82 8.58
N ALA A 53 15.48 6.43 8.49
CA ALA A 53 16.57 6.24 9.47
C ALA A 53 16.80 4.73 9.75
N ASP A 54 16.69 4.29 11.00
CA ASP A 54 16.88 2.88 11.38
C ASP A 54 15.58 2.07 11.42
N ARG A 55 14.47 2.63 10.91
CA ARG A 55 13.16 1.97 10.93
C ARG A 55 12.77 1.49 9.55
N LYS A 56 12.42 0.20 9.47
CA LYS A 56 11.77 -0.38 8.29
C LYS A 56 10.25 -0.27 8.46
N VAL A 57 9.60 0.30 7.46
CA VAL A 57 8.16 0.52 7.44
C VAL A 57 7.60 -0.15 6.18
N THR A 58 6.48 -0.85 6.35
CA THR A 58 5.73 -1.39 5.21
C THR A 58 4.50 -0.53 5.01
N LEU A 59 4.41 0.11 3.85
CA LEU A 59 3.22 0.81 3.39
C LEU A 59 2.32 -0.18 2.67
N VAL A 60 1.06 -0.23 3.10
CA VAL A 60 0.02 -1.06 2.51
C VAL A 60 -1.01 -0.12 1.92
N CYS A 61 -1.25 -0.19 0.62
CA CYS A 61 -2.13 0.72 -0.09
C CYS A 61 -3.21 -0.07 -0.83
N GLU A 62 -4.46 0.34 -0.60
CA GLU A 62 -5.66 -0.18 -1.24
C GLU A 62 -6.18 0.90 -2.19
N VAL A 63 -6.34 0.55 -3.46
CA VAL A 63 -6.86 1.43 -4.50
C VAL A 63 -8.36 1.21 -4.59
N LYS A 64 -9.13 2.26 -4.29
CA LYS A 64 -10.58 2.25 -4.45
C LYS A 64 -10.98 3.26 -5.51
N GLU A 65 -11.88 2.86 -6.40
CA GLU A 65 -12.42 3.78 -7.39
C GLU A 65 -13.21 4.92 -6.70
N PRO A 66 -13.20 6.14 -7.26
CA PRO A 66 -13.84 7.32 -6.66
C PRO A 66 -15.34 7.14 -6.35
N ALA A 67 -16.00 6.17 -6.97
CA ALA A 67 -17.41 5.85 -6.77
C ALA A 67 -17.72 5.09 -5.48
N TYR A 68 -16.72 4.71 -4.66
CA TYR A 68 -16.93 4.03 -3.37
C TYR A 68 -16.60 4.84 -2.10
N PRO A 69 -17.16 6.07 -1.90
CA PRO A 69 -16.96 6.85 -0.67
C PRO A 69 -17.32 6.11 0.63
N ARG A 70 -18.31 5.21 0.56
CA ARG A 70 -18.80 4.46 1.72
C ARG A 70 -17.78 3.46 2.26
N GLN A 71 -17.01 2.83 1.37
CA GLN A 71 -16.02 1.81 1.75
C GLN A 71 -14.73 2.46 2.28
N VAL A 72 -14.31 3.59 1.70
CA VAL A 72 -13.17 4.38 2.19
C VAL A 72 -13.42 4.90 3.60
N ARG A 73 -14.62 5.44 3.88
CA ARG A 73 -14.98 5.90 5.23
C ARG A 73 -14.92 4.77 6.26
N SER A 74 -15.45 3.59 5.92
CA SER A 74 -15.41 2.42 6.80
C SER A 74 -13.98 1.93 7.10
N ALA A 75 -13.04 2.04 6.15
CA ALA A 75 -11.65 1.64 6.37
C ALA A 75 -10.90 2.65 7.26
N ILE A 76 -11.16 3.95 7.09
CA ILE A 76 -10.61 5.01 7.96
C ILE A 76 -11.14 4.84 9.39
N ASP A 77 -12.44 4.56 9.55
CA ASP A 77 -13.04 4.34 10.87
C ASP A 77 -12.41 3.13 11.59
N GLN A 78 -12.04 2.07 10.86
CA GLN A 78 -11.34 0.91 11.43
C GLN A 78 -9.90 1.20 11.85
N LEU A 79 -9.20 2.11 11.15
CA LEU A 79 -7.83 2.52 11.48
C LEU A 79 -7.77 3.50 12.66
N LEU A 80 -8.81 4.31 12.86
CA LEU A 80 -8.91 5.29 13.96
C LEU A 80 -9.45 4.70 15.27
N LEU A 81 -9.91 3.44 15.27
CA LEU A 81 -10.43 2.73 16.45
C LEU A 81 -9.38 1.83 17.14
N ILE A 82 -8.09 2.03 16.87
CA ILE A 82 -6.97 1.35 17.54
C ILE A 82 -6.26 2.34 18.48
#